data_AF-A0A7J3CRV7-F1
#
_entry.id   AF-A0A7J3CRV7-F1
#
_cell.length_a   1.000
_cell.length_b   1.000
_cell.length_c   1.000
_cell.angle_alpha   90.00
_cell.angle_beta   90.00
_cell.angle_gamma   90.00
#
_symmetry.space_group_name_H-M   'P 1'
#
loop_
_entity.id
_entity.type
_entity.pdbx_description
1 polymer ?
#
loop_
_entity_poly.entity_id
_entity_poly.type
_entity_poly.pdbx_seq_one_letter_code
_entity_poly.pdbx_strand_id
1 'polypeptide(L)'
;FMLLRAKEITGTTAGAIALGILFNITWASLSTYFGSLSDKIGRKKIILSGYLLFFLVLLGFVYASSILFLSILFILYGIVYATTQSNQKVLISDLSEKNKGTVFGIYHFCIGISSIVGGTIAGIMWDISPTTMFVYLSVISLIAIVLLFLFKE
;
A
#
# COMPACT_ATOMS: atom_id res chain seq x y z
N PHE A 1 -3.95 7.39 8.47
CA PHE A 1 -2.64 7.43 9.15
C PHE A 1 -1.54 8.13 8.36
N MET A 2 -1.23 7.75 7.11
CA MET A 2 -0.26 8.50 6.29
C MET A 2 -0.57 10.01 6.21
N LEU A 3 -1.83 10.36 5.91
CA LEU A 3 -2.29 11.75 5.90
C LEU A 3 -2.30 12.40 7.29
N LEU A 4 -2.47 11.61 8.35
CA LEU A 4 -2.43 12.10 9.72
C LEU A 4 -0.99 12.46 10.10
N ARG A 5 -0.02 11.61 9.74
CA ARG A 5 1.42 11.89 9.86
C ARG A 5 1.84 13.09 9.04
N ALA A 6 1.31 13.21 7.82
CA ALA A 6 1.53 14.39 7.00
C ALA A 6 1.03 15.65 7.72
N LYS A 7 -0.18 15.63 8.27
CA LYS A 7 -0.74 16.75 9.03
C LYS A 7 0.09 17.12 10.26
N GLU A 8 0.61 16.15 11.01
CA GLU A 8 1.51 16.40 12.15
C GLU A 8 2.78 17.17 11.74
N ILE A 9 3.37 16.82 10.60
CA ILE A 9 4.64 17.39 10.13
C ILE A 9 4.42 18.70 9.37
N THR A 10 3.36 18.81 8.56
CA THR A 10 3.06 20.04 7.80
C THR A 10 2.38 21.11 8.65
N GLY A 11 1.84 20.74 9.82
CA GLY A 11 1.05 21.61 10.68
C GLY A 11 -0.30 22.04 10.09
N THR A 12 -0.66 21.58 8.88
CA THR A 12 -1.84 22.05 8.15
C THR A 12 -2.58 20.92 7.45
N THR A 13 -3.92 20.97 7.49
CA THR A 13 -4.78 20.04 6.75
C THR A 13 -4.58 20.19 5.24
N ALA A 14 -4.39 21.41 4.74
CA ALA A 14 -4.13 21.68 3.33
C ALA A 14 -2.84 21.00 2.83
N GLY A 15 -1.75 21.04 3.62
CA GLY A 15 -0.50 20.35 3.28
C GLY A 15 -0.66 18.83 3.22
N ALA A 16 -1.42 18.25 4.15
CA ALA A 16 -1.72 16.81 4.11
C ALA A 16 -2.55 16.43 2.87
N ILE A 17 -3.56 17.24 2.51
CA ILE A 17 -4.36 17.04 1.30
C ILE A 17 -3.49 17.15 0.05
N ALA A 18 -2.59 18.14 -0.03
CA ALA A 18 -1.68 18.31 -1.16
C ALA A 18 -0.79 17.07 -1.37
N LEU A 19 -0.26 16.49 -0.28
CA LEU A 19 0.49 15.22 -0.33
C LEU A 19 -0.40 14.05 -0.76
N GLY A 20 -1.65 14.01 -0.31
CA GLY A 20 -2.64 13.03 -0.77
C GLY A 20 -2.93 13.15 -2.28
N ILE A 21 -3.00 14.37 -2.82
CA ILE A 21 -3.17 14.61 -4.25
C ILE A 21 -1.93 14.12 -5.01
N LEU A 22 -0.73 14.42 -4.51
CA LEU A 22 0.53 13.94 -5.09
C LEU A 22 0.57 12.41 -5.19
N PHE A 23 0.15 11.71 -4.13
CA PHE A 23 -0.02 10.26 -4.13
C PHE A 23 -0.99 9.79 -5.23
N ASN A 24 -2.19 10.40 -5.33
CA ASN A 24 -3.20 9.99 -6.30
C ASN A 24 -2.75 10.21 -7.74
N ILE A 25 -2.09 11.35 -8.03
CA ILE A 25 -1.53 11.63 -9.36
C ILE A 25 -0.49 10.57 -9.71
N THR A 26 0.44 10.28 -8.80
CA THR A 26 1.49 9.28 -9.03
C THR A 26 0.89 7.92 -9.30
N TRP A 27 -0.09 7.51 -8.50
CA TRP A 27 -0.78 6.23 -8.69
C TRP A 27 -1.50 6.16 -10.04
N ALA A 28 -2.31 7.17 -10.38
CA ALA A 28 -3.11 7.20 -11.60
C ALA A 28 -2.24 7.23 -12.87
N SER A 29 -1.13 7.98 -12.85
CA SER A 29 -0.23 8.06 -14.00
C SER A 29 0.56 6.77 -14.22
N LEU A 30 0.90 6.06 -13.15
CA LEU A 30 1.78 4.89 -13.23
C LEU A 30 1.02 3.55 -13.25
N SER A 31 -0.26 3.51 -12.88
CA SER A 31 -1.03 2.27 -12.84
C SER A 31 -1.10 1.55 -14.19
N THR A 32 -1.25 2.31 -15.28
CA THR A 32 -1.29 1.74 -16.64
C THR A 32 0.07 1.21 -17.08
N TYR A 33 1.14 1.91 -16.71
CA TYR A 33 2.51 1.51 -17.01
C TYR A 33 2.88 0.22 -16.28
N PHE A 34 2.67 0.17 -14.96
CA PHE A 34 2.97 -1.02 -14.15
C PHE A 34 2.02 -2.18 -14.42
N GLY A 35 0.78 -1.93 -14.84
CA GLY A 35 -0.13 -2.95 -15.33
C GLY A 35 0.46 -3.68 -16.54
N SER A 36 0.77 -2.92 -17.60
CA SER A 36 1.41 -3.44 -18.82
C SER A 36 2.76 -4.10 -18.55
N LEU A 37 3.55 -3.56 -17.61
CA LEU A 37 4.82 -4.17 -17.23
C LEU A 37 4.61 -5.53 -16.56
N SER A 38 3.57 -5.66 -15.73
CA SER A 38 3.27 -6.90 -15.01
C SER A 38 2.88 -8.04 -15.93
N ASP A 39 2.21 -7.73 -17.04
CA ASP A 39 1.86 -8.70 -18.07
C ASP A 39 3.11 -9.27 -18.77
N LYS A 40 4.21 -8.50 -18.82
CA LYS A 40 5.47 -8.91 -19.47
C LYS A 40 6.42 -9.67 -18.55
N ILE A 41 6.61 -9.21 -17.32
CA ILE A 41 7.62 -9.79 -16.40
C ILE A 41 7.04 -10.77 -15.38
N GLY A 42 5.71 -10.89 -15.34
CA GLY A 42 4.96 -11.73 -14.42
C GLY A 42 4.36 -10.92 -13.27
N ARG A 43 3.04 -11.10 -13.04
CA ARG A 43 2.26 -10.36 -12.04
C ARG A 43 2.86 -10.50 -10.64
N LYS A 44 3.20 -11.72 -10.23
CA LYS A 44 3.77 -12.00 -8.90
C LYS A 44 5.04 -11.21 -8.62
N LYS A 45 5.94 -11.06 -9.60
CA LYS A 45 7.20 -10.32 -9.41
C LYS A 45 6.96 -8.83 -9.18
N ILE A 46 6.01 -8.23 -9.89
CA ILE A 46 5.65 -6.82 -9.68
C ILE A 46 4.96 -6.61 -8.35
N ILE A 47 4.06 -7.51 -7.96
CA ILE A 47 3.40 -7.42 -6.66
C ILE A 47 4.44 -7.54 -5.53
N LEU A 48 5.41 -8.47 -5.65
CA LEU A 48 6.49 -8.64 -4.67
C LEU A 48 7.38 -7.40 -4.57
N SER A 49 7.77 -6.79 -5.70
CA SER A 49 8.56 -5.56 -5.69
C SER A 49 7.78 -4.38 -5.11
N GLY A 50 6.46 -4.30 -5.36
CA GLY A 50 5.57 -3.33 -4.74
C GLY A 50 5.52 -3.47 -3.22
N TYR A 51 5.41 -4.69 -2.69
CA TYR A 51 5.44 -4.93 -1.24
C TYR A 51 6.81 -4.64 -0.62
N LEU A 52 7.91 -4.96 -1.30
CA LEU A 52 9.26 -4.59 -0.86
C LEU A 52 9.41 -3.07 -0.78
N LEU A 53 8.94 -2.34 -1.79
CA LEU A 53 8.92 -0.89 -1.77
C LEU A 53 8.01 -0.36 -0.66
N PHE A 54 6.87 -1.01 -0.40
CA PHE A 54 5.96 -0.62 0.68
C PHE A 54 6.62 -0.73 2.05
N PHE A 55 7.34 -1.82 2.31
CA PHE A 55 8.12 -2.00 3.53
C PHE A 55 9.13 -0.85 3.72
N LEU A 56 9.88 -0.50 2.67
CA LEU A 56 10.85 0.60 2.71
C LEU A 56 10.18 1.96 2.94
N VAL A 57 9.03 2.20 2.31
CA VAL A 57 8.25 3.44 2.49
C VAL A 57 7.77 3.56 3.93
N LEU A 58 7.21 2.49 4.50
CA LEU A 58 6.74 2.48 5.90
C LEU A 58 7.88 2.71 6.89
N LEU A 59 9.05 2.10 6.67
CA LEU A 59 10.25 2.42 7.45
C LEU A 59 10.68 3.88 7.26
N GLY A 60 10.57 4.42 6.05
CA GLY A 60 10.82 5.84 5.81
C GLY A 60 9.89 6.75 6.63
N PHE A 61 8.62 6.41 6.76
CA PHE A 61 7.66 7.19 7.57
C PHE A 61 8.02 7.25 9.07
N VAL A 62 8.78 6.28 9.59
CA VAL A 62 9.32 6.31 10.97
C VAL A 62 10.27 7.50 11.16
N TYR A 63 11.12 7.75 10.17
CA TYR A 63 12.15 8.79 10.23
C TYR A 63 11.72 10.12 9.58
N ALA A 64 10.45 10.24 9.19
CA ALA A 64 9.99 11.42 8.48
C ALA A 64 9.98 12.65 9.39
N SER A 65 10.81 13.63 9.02
CA SER A 65 11.02 14.88 9.79
C SER A 65 10.83 16.15 8.95
N SER A 66 10.69 16.03 7.63
CA SER A 66 10.60 17.16 6.70
C SER A 66 9.53 16.94 5.64
N ILE A 67 8.94 18.04 5.17
CA ILE A 67 7.93 18.02 4.10
C ILE A 67 8.49 17.50 2.78
N LEU A 68 9.76 17.79 2.46
CA LEU A 68 10.39 17.29 1.24
C LEU A 68 10.51 15.77 1.29
N PHE A 69 10.90 15.24 2.45
CA PHE A 69 11.01 13.81 2.66
C PHE A 69 9.65 13.13 2.63
N LEU A 70 8.61 13.74 3.20
CA LEU A 70 7.23 13.26 3.06
C LEU A 70 6.77 13.24 1.60
N SER A 71 7.04 14.29 0.81
CA SER A 71 6.68 14.31 -0.61
C SER A 71 7.27 13.12 -1.37
N ILE A 72 8.54 12.79 -1.12
CA ILE A 72 9.19 11.61 -1.69
C ILE A 72 8.47 10.33 -1.24
N LEU A 73 8.18 10.19 0.05
CA LEU A 73 7.48 9.01 0.57
C LEU A 73 6.07 8.85 -0.01
N PHE A 74 5.33 9.94 -0.23
CA PHE A 74 4.00 9.90 -0.86
C PHE A 74 4.05 9.52 -2.34
N ILE A 75 5.07 9.98 -3.08
CA ILE A 75 5.32 9.54 -4.46
C ILE A 75 5.64 8.03 -4.47
N LEU A 76 6.58 7.58 -3.64
CA LEU A 76 6.93 6.17 -3.54
C LEU A 76 5.72 5.31 -3.13
N TYR A 77 4.88 5.82 -2.23
CA TYR A 77 3.64 5.17 -1.83
C TYR A 77 2.63 5.07 -3.00
N GLY A 78 2.57 6.09 -3.86
CA GLY A 78 1.79 6.04 -5.09
C GLY A 78 2.27 4.95 -6.05
N ILE A 79 3.59 4.77 -6.16
CA ILE A 79 4.21 3.69 -6.97
C ILE A 79 3.86 2.31 -6.39
N VAL A 80 3.89 2.15 -5.06
CA VAL A 80 3.44 0.92 -4.38
C VAL A 80 1.99 0.60 -4.77
N TYR A 81 1.09 1.58 -4.72
CA TYR A 81 -0.30 1.37 -5.10
C TYR A 81 -0.46 1.04 -6.60
N ALA A 82 0.33 1.68 -7.46
CA ALA A 82 0.33 1.40 -8.90
C ALA A 82 0.83 -0.03 -9.24
N THR A 83 1.71 -0.60 -8.43
CA THR A 83 2.29 -1.94 -8.64
C THR A 83 1.46 -3.06 -7.99
N THR A 84 0.72 -2.76 -6.93
CA THR A 84 -0.02 -3.78 -6.16
C THR A 84 -1.51 -3.81 -6.53
N GLN A 85 -2.23 -2.70 -6.40
CA GLN A 85 -3.70 -2.66 -6.49
C GLN A 85 -4.25 -3.07 -7.85
N SER A 86 -3.63 -2.60 -8.94
CA SER A 86 -3.99 -2.97 -10.31
C SER A 86 -3.73 -4.46 -10.55
N ASN A 87 -2.53 -4.94 -10.23
CA ASN A 87 -2.07 -6.27 -10.56
C ASN A 87 -2.73 -7.37 -9.72
N GLN A 88 -3.07 -7.10 -8.45
CA GLN A 88 -3.79 -8.04 -7.59
C GLN A 88 -5.19 -8.35 -8.12
N LYS A 89 -5.93 -7.32 -8.54
CA LYS A 89 -7.28 -7.49 -9.08
C LYS A 89 -7.26 -8.30 -10.38
N VAL A 90 -6.28 -8.06 -11.24
CA VAL A 90 -6.15 -8.83 -12.48
C VAL A 90 -5.75 -10.27 -12.19
N LEU A 91 -4.78 -10.51 -11.29
CA LEU A 91 -4.42 -11.86 -10.86
C LEU A 91 -5.63 -12.65 -10.31
N ILE A 92 -6.47 -12.02 -9.49
CA ILE A 92 -7.70 -12.64 -8.97
C ILE A 92 -8.68 -12.95 -10.10
N SER A 93 -8.85 -12.03 -11.06
CA SER A 93 -9.69 -12.25 -12.24
C SER A 93 -9.17 -13.40 -13.10
N ASP A 94 -7.85 -13.52 -13.27
CA ASP A 94 -7.20 -14.56 -14.06
C ASP A 94 -7.37 -15.95 -13.41
N LEU A 95 -7.31 -16.03 -12.07
CA LEU A 95 -7.55 -17.25 -11.29
C LEU A 95 -9.03 -17.64 -11.22
N SER A 96 -9.94 -16.75 -11.61
CA SER A 96 -11.40 -16.93 -11.47
C SER A 96 -12.06 -17.14 -12.83
N GLU A 97 -11.86 -18.30 -13.44
CA GLU A 97 -12.45 -18.62 -14.76
C GLU A 97 -13.99 -18.63 -14.72
N LYS A 98 -14.59 -19.14 -13.63
CA LYS A 98 -16.04 -19.17 -13.38
C LYS A 98 -16.34 -18.46 -12.06
N ASN A 99 -17.47 -17.74 -12.00
CA ASN A 99 -17.94 -17.02 -10.80
C ASN A 99 -17.05 -15.86 -10.31
N LYS A 100 -16.53 -15.04 -11.23
CA LYS A 100 -15.78 -13.81 -10.90
C LYS A 100 -16.46 -12.94 -9.84
N GLY A 101 -17.78 -12.77 -9.94
CA GLY A 101 -18.57 -11.99 -8.97
C GLY A 101 -18.44 -12.52 -7.54
N THR A 102 -18.51 -13.84 -7.34
CA THR A 102 -18.36 -14.46 -6.02
C THR A 102 -16.93 -14.34 -5.50
N VAL A 103 -15.92 -14.56 -6.35
CA VAL A 103 -14.51 -14.46 -5.93
C VAL A 103 -14.16 -13.02 -5.54
N PHE A 104 -14.59 -12.03 -6.34
CA PHE A 104 -14.44 -10.62 -5.96
C PHE A 104 -15.23 -10.26 -4.70
N GLY A 105 -16.41 -10.86 -4.50
CA GLY A 105 -17.19 -10.72 -3.27
C GLY A 105 -16.42 -11.20 -2.04
N ILE A 106 -15.87 -12.42 -2.07
CA ILE A 106 -15.05 -12.98 -0.98
C ILE A 106 -13.78 -12.14 -0.77
N TYR A 107 -13.10 -11.74 -1.85
CA TYR A 107 -11.92 -10.90 -1.79
C TYR A 107 -12.19 -9.56 -1.08
N HIS A 108 -13.25 -8.85 -1.48
CA HIS A 108 -13.62 -7.60 -0.85
C HIS A 108 -14.15 -7.77 0.57
N PHE A 109 -14.80 -8.89 0.88
CA PHE A 109 -15.18 -9.25 2.23
C PHE A 109 -13.95 -9.44 3.14
N CYS A 110 -12.95 -10.20 2.70
CA CYS A 110 -11.69 -10.39 3.42
C CYS A 110 -10.94 -9.06 3.60
N ILE A 111 -10.89 -8.20 2.57
CA ILE A 111 -10.32 -6.85 2.69
C ILE A 111 -11.08 -6.05 3.74
N GLY A 112 -12.42 -6.08 3.73
CA GLY A 112 -13.26 -5.36 4.68
C GLY A 112 -12.95 -5.75 6.13
N ILE A 113 -12.97 -7.05 6.45
CA ILE A 113 -12.63 -7.56 7.79
C ILE A 113 -11.21 -7.16 8.17
N SER A 114 -10.24 -7.36 7.27
CA SER A 114 -8.84 -7.02 7.51
C SER A 114 -8.64 -5.52 7.74
N SER A 115 -9.43 -4.68 7.06
CA SER A 115 -9.39 -3.23 7.22
C SER A 115 -9.92 -2.78 8.57
N ILE A 116 -10.96 -3.43 9.08
CA ILE A 116 -11.49 -3.16 10.42
C ILE A 116 -10.47 -3.59 11.48
N VAL A 117 -10.09 -4.87 11.49
CA VAL A 117 -9.17 -5.42 12.51
C VAL A 117 -7.82 -4.73 12.45
N GLY A 118 -7.23 -4.64 11.26
CA GLY A 118 -5.94 -4.00 11.03
C GLY A 118 -5.98 -2.51 11.32
N GLY A 119 -7.06 -1.82 10.95
CA GLY A 119 -7.25 -0.39 11.23
C GLY A 119 -7.40 -0.10 12.72
N THR A 120 -8.13 -0.93 13.47
CA THR A 120 -8.28 -0.80 14.94
C THR A 120 -6.95 -0.99 15.64
N ILE A 121 -6.20 -2.06 15.33
CA ILE A 121 -4.88 -2.31 15.93
C ILE A 121 -3.94 -1.16 15.59
N ALA A 122 -3.95 -0.71 14.34
CA ALA A 122 -3.09 0.39 13.92
C ALA A 122 -3.47 1.72 14.60
N GLY A 123 -4.76 1.97 14.87
CA GLY A 123 -5.22 3.10 15.67
C GLY A 123 -4.68 3.05 17.11
N ILE A 124 -4.79 1.90 17.77
CA ILE A 124 -4.24 1.72 19.13
C ILE A 124 -2.72 1.95 19.13
N MET A 125 -2.01 1.43 18.13
CA MET A 125 -0.56 1.65 18.00
C MET A 125 -0.23 3.13 17.74
N TRP A 126 -1.07 3.85 16.98
CA TRP A 126 -0.90 5.27 16.71
C TRP A 126 -1.02 6.12 17.97
N ASP A 127 -2.00 5.80 18.83
CA ASP A 127 -2.22 6.50 20.11
C ASP A 127 -1.02 6.38 21.06
N ILE A 128 -0.26 5.28 20.96
CA ILE A 128 1.02 5.12 21.67
C ILE A 128 2.09 6.02 21.02
N SER A 129 2.35 5.80 19.74
CA SER A 129 3.16 6.70 18.92
C SER A 129 2.99 6.43 17.42
N PRO A 130 3.12 7.45 16.56
CA PRO A 130 3.18 7.25 15.11
C PRO A 130 4.25 6.23 14.68
N THR A 131 5.41 6.23 15.35
CA THR A 131 6.51 5.30 15.07
C THR A 131 6.09 3.85 15.30
N THR A 132 5.45 3.56 16.43
CA THR A 132 4.99 2.20 16.78
C THR A 132 4.03 1.66 15.71
N MET A 133 3.13 2.52 15.23
CA MET A 133 2.20 2.16 14.17
C MET A 133 2.92 1.84 12.84
N PHE A 134 3.87 2.66 12.41
CA PHE A 134 4.59 2.42 11.16
C PHE A 134 5.51 1.19 11.24
N VAL A 135 6.10 0.91 12.41
CA VAL A 135 6.83 -0.35 12.65
C VAL A 135 5.89 -1.54 12.55
N TYR A 136 4.71 -1.50 13.19
CA TYR A 136 3.69 -2.54 13.08
C TYR A 136 3.29 -2.81 11.61
N LEU A 137 3.01 -1.76 10.84
CA LEU A 137 2.70 -1.90 9.41
C LEU A 137 3.88 -2.49 8.62
N SER A 138 5.11 -2.12 8.96
CA SER A 138 6.32 -2.64 8.31
C SER A 138 6.47 -4.14 8.55
N VAL A 139 6.25 -4.60 9.78
CA VAL A 139 6.27 -6.03 10.13
C VAL A 139 5.19 -6.80 9.36
N ILE A 140 3.98 -6.27 9.27
CA ILE A 140 2.90 -6.89 8.49
C ILE A 140 3.27 -6.96 7.00
N SER A 141 3.83 -5.90 6.44
CA SER A 141 4.29 -5.89 5.06
C SER A 141 5.38 -6.95 4.83
N LEU A 142 6.30 -7.13 5.79
CA LEU A 142 7.32 -8.17 5.72
C LEU A 142 6.72 -9.58 5.74
N ILE A 143 5.74 -9.83 6.61
CA ILE A 143 5.01 -11.11 6.64
C ILE A 143 4.31 -11.36 5.30
N ALA A 144 3.67 -10.34 4.72
CA ALA A 144 3.02 -10.45 3.41
C ALA A 144 4.03 -10.80 2.29
N ILE A 145 5.23 -10.21 2.31
CA ILE A 145 6.32 -10.53 1.37
C ILE A 145 6.71 -12.01 1.51
N VAL A 146 6.92 -12.49 2.74
CA VAL A 146 7.30 -13.89 2.99
C VAL A 146 6.21 -14.85 2.51
N LEU A 147 4.94 -14.57 2.84
CA LEU A 147 3.81 -15.41 2.40
C LEU A 147 3.68 -15.43 0.88
N LEU A 148 3.78 -14.28 0.21
CA LEU A 148 3.73 -14.19 -1.25
C LEU A 148 4.92 -14.92 -1.89
N PHE A 149 6.09 -14.85 -1.28
CA PHE A 149 7.27 -15.56 -1.76
C PHE A 149 7.08 -17.09 -1.69
N LEU A 150 6.56 -17.59 -0.57
CA LEU A 150 6.30 -19.02 -0.33
C LEU A 150 5.16 -19.58 -1.18
N PHE A 151 4.20 -18.76 -1.59
CA PHE A 151 3.09 -19.18 -2.43
C PHE A 151 3.58 -19.58 -3.83
N LYS A 152 3.64 -20.87 -4.16
CA LYS A 152 3.94 -21.32 -5.54
C LYS A 152 2.71 -21.13 -6.42
N GLU A 153 2.93 -20.54 -7.61
CA GLU A 153 1.93 -20.44 -8.69
C GLU A 153 1.52 -21.84 -9.17
#